data_AF-A0A8H8QJR2-F1
#
_entry.id   AF-A0A8H8QJR2-F1
#
_cell.length_a   1.000
_cell.length_b   1.000
_cell.length_c   1.000
_cell.angle_alpha   90.00
_cell.angle_beta   90.00
_cell.angle_gamma   90.00
#
_symmetry.space_group_name_H-M   'P 1'
#
loop_
_entity.id
_entity.type
_entity.pdbx_description
1 polymer ?
#
loop_
_entity_poly.entity_id
_entity_poly.type
_entity_poly.pdbx_seq_one_letter_code
_entity_poly.pdbx_strand_id
1 'polypeptide(L)'
;MAAPQPNNRVMVYGYAASPFYQKITYLLDHYQVEWTLVDVSPVMPRPMLSKLLGITYRRIPVVFIDGQAYIDTTAASLALERTFGSGSGPKSLLRQFPALQFQLAVNWAESSIFCLSAGHLYNAPLNETFVKDRKEFMPGSSFDGAAMKARVPFVRSQLVANLEAIESHLKEQGGGGNKFLFGDEPQYLDFSLFTPLNWVQTQLRTGEDLLPTLSAKNPNQDWSKYPFPRALTWLASVREYIAQHKVKPVKLSAEQAAEVILKQSEQNAGKTEGGLKVNKDDPLVKAGWVSGEKGQKVSVTPVDTGRVPQVAMLAVAFGTTTAASHQTPFTLLHNNTLDEPCLSCATTPTCSHDPCSTNTPGGLLLLTQFWDYSPPIGPSNSWTIHGLWPDTCTGGYDSDCDPSRNSANIASVLQSSSNPKAASALDTMNQYWLALNGNDGQFWSHEWNKHGTCVSTLAPQCYNDELKGQSYEKGEDIVDFFTTTVDLWEKYNVFEALKEAGIEPSGTKRYSLDELHKATSDKWGKEATFKCRNGALNEAWVYFHTRARSTNAEAFVQIEPLRENNRCPSQGIRYLPK
;
A
#
# COMPACT_ATOMS: atom_id res chain seq x y z
N MET A 1 -26.25 -5.77 -18.60
CA MET A 1 -25.41 -5.28 -17.49
C MET A 1 -26.11 -5.67 -16.20
N ALA A 2 -25.49 -6.49 -15.36
CA ALA A 2 -26.11 -6.93 -14.10
C ALA A 2 -26.25 -5.73 -13.15
N ALA A 3 -27.40 -5.61 -12.48
CA ALA A 3 -27.66 -4.53 -11.54
C ALA A 3 -26.62 -4.54 -10.40
N PRO A 4 -26.11 -3.38 -9.95
CA PRO A 4 -25.25 -3.29 -8.78
C PRO A 4 -26.01 -3.75 -7.52
N GLN A 5 -25.37 -4.60 -6.71
CA GLN A 5 -25.90 -5.06 -5.41
C GLN A 5 -26.08 -3.86 -4.44
N PRO A 6 -27.06 -3.87 -3.51
CA PRO A 6 -27.31 -2.73 -2.63
C PRO A 6 -26.18 -2.39 -1.65
N ASN A 7 -25.27 -3.32 -1.32
CA ASN A 7 -24.43 -3.18 -0.12
C ASN A 7 -22.99 -3.68 -0.21
N ASN A 8 -22.57 -4.48 -1.20
CA ASN A 8 -21.16 -4.81 -1.47
C ASN A 8 -20.36 -5.21 -0.19
N ARG A 9 -20.96 -6.01 0.69
CA ARG A 9 -20.43 -6.26 2.04
C ARG A 9 -19.12 -7.04 2.05
N VAL A 10 -18.96 -7.99 1.13
CA VAL A 10 -17.74 -8.80 1.03
C VAL A 10 -17.05 -8.52 -0.30
N MET A 11 -15.78 -8.13 -0.24
CA MET A 11 -14.94 -7.96 -1.43
C MET A 11 -13.67 -8.80 -1.32
N VAL A 12 -13.24 -9.39 -2.44
CA VAL A 12 -12.05 -10.23 -2.51
C VAL A 12 -11.15 -9.73 -3.63
N TYR A 13 -9.97 -9.23 -3.27
CA TYR A 13 -8.90 -8.91 -4.20
C TYR A 13 -8.10 -10.19 -4.45
N GLY A 14 -8.20 -10.76 -5.66
CA GLY A 14 -7.58 -12.05 -5.96
C GLY A 14 -7.59 -12.40 -7.44
N TYR A 15 -7.08 -13.59 -7.76
CA TYR A 15 -7.10 -14.13 -9.12
C TYR A 15 -7.39 -15.62 -9.10
N ALA A 16 -8.10 -16.11 -10.12
CA ALA A 16 -8.71 -17.44 -10.13
C ALA A 16 -7.71 -18.60 -9.96
N ALA A 17 -6.49 -18.47 -10.50
CA ALA A 17 -5.47 -19.52 -10.40
C ALA A 17 -4.79 -19.62 -9.02
N SER A 18 -5.07 -18.71 -8.07
CA SER A 18 -4.48 -18.80 -6.73
C SER A 18 -5.22 -19.84 -5.88
N PRO A 19 -4.54 -20.84 -5.28
CA PRO A 19 -5.19 -21.81 -4.40
C PRO A 19 -5.75 -21.15 -3.13
N PHE A 20 -5.05 -20.15 -2.57
CA PHE A 20 -5.54 -19.40 -1.41
C PHE A 20 -6.76 -18.53 -1.74
N TYR A 21 -6.88 -18.05 -2.98
CA TYR A 21 -8.12 -17.42 -3.45
C TYR A 21 -9.25 -18.44 -3.54
N GLN A 22 -9.00 -19.62 -4.13
CA GLN A 22 -9.99 -20.69 -4.23
C GLN A 22 -10.53 -21.09 -2.84
N LYS A 23 -9.66 -21.25 -1.83
CA LYS A 23 -10.06 -21.50 -0.43
C LYS A 23 -11.11 -20.49 0.05
N ILE A 24 -10.83 -19.19 -0.11
CA ILE A 24 -11.78 -18.13 0.30
C ILE A 24 -13.10 -18.26 -0.48
N THR A 25 -13.05 -18.56 -1.78
CA THR A 25 -14.30 -18.77 -2.54
C THR A 25 -15.09 -19.98 -2.06
N TYR A 26 -14.45 -21.06 -1.62
CA TYR A 26 -15.15 -22.23 -1.06
C TYR A 26 -15.86 -21.90 0.26
N LEU A 27 -15.25 -21.05 1.08
CA LEU A 27 -15.88 -20.55 2.30
C LEU A 27 -17.10 -19.67 1.97
N LEU A 28 -16.98 -18.77 1.00
CA LEU A 28 -18.08 -17.91 0.56
C LEU A 28 -19.24 -18.71 -0.06
N ASP A 29 -18.90 -19.74 -0.86
CA ASP A 29 -19.85 -20.72 -1.38
C ASP A 29 -20.57 -21.41 -0.21
N HIS A 30 -19.85 -21.93 0.79
CA HIS A 30 -20.46 -22.58 1.95
C HIS A 30 -21.41 -21.66 2.73
N TYR A 31 -20.98 -20.43 3.04
CA TYR A 31 -21.80 -19.50 3.82
C TYR A 31 -23.00 -18.94 3.04
N GLN A 32 -23.03 -19.15 1.71
CA GLN A 32 -24.03 -18.60 0.79
C GLN A 32 -24.05 -17.06 0.84
N VAL A 33 -22.85 -16.46 0.74
CA VAL A 33 -22.67 -15.01 0.84
C VAL A 33 -22.42 -14.45 -0.55
N GLU A 34 -23.22 -13.48 -0.98
CA GLU A 34 -22.93 -12.69 -2.17
C GLU A 34 -21.68 -11.84 -1.96
N TRP A 35 -20.79 -11.83 -2.94
CA TRP A 35 -19.49 -11.18 -2.82
C TRP A 35 -19.01 -10.58 -4.15
N THR A 36 -18.08 -9.65 -4.02
CA THR A 36 -17.49 -8.91 -5.14
C THR A 36 -16.04 -9.33 -5.37
N LEU A 37 -15.72 -9.66 -6.60
CA LEU A 37 -14.36 -9.92 -7.07
C LEU A 37 -13.73 -8.62 -7.59
N VAL A 38 -12.52 -8.35 -7.12
CA VAL A 38 -11.60 -7.37 -7.72
C VAL A 38 -10.40 -8.14 -8.26
N ASP A 39 -10.28 -8.20 -9.58
CA ASP A 39 -9.18 -8.92 -10.24
C ASP A 39 -7.84 -8.20 -9.99
N VAL A 40 -6.82 -8.96 -9.59
CA VAL A 40 -5.46 -8.45 -9.37
C VAL A 40 -4.41 -9.26 -10.12
N SER A 41 -3.28 -8.64 -10.41
CA SER A 41 -2.14 -9.31 -11.04
C SER A 41 -1.60 -10.46 -10.15
N PRO A 42 -1.21 -11.61 -10.72
CA PRO A 42 -0.55 -12.70 -9.98
C PRO A 42 0.87 -12.37 -9.52
N VAL A 43 1.44 -11.25 -9.99
CA VAL A 43 2.79 -10.74 -9.69
C VAL A 43 2.72 -9.26 -9.25
N MET A 44 3.78 -8.76 -8.60
CA MET A 44 3.88 -7.33 -8.25
C MET A 44 4.20 -6.46 -9.48
N PRO A 45 3.87 -5.14 -9.47
CA PRO A 45 3.18 -4.39 -8.40
C PRO A 45 1.65 -4.52 -8.43
N ARG A 46 1.00 -4.24 -7.29
CA ARG A 46 -0.47 -4.15 -7.16
C ARG A 46 -0.90 -2.76 -6.66
N PRO A 47 -0.81 -1.72 -7.52
CA PRO A 47 -1.11 -0.35 -7.13
C PRO A 47 -2.56 -0.16 -6.65
N MET A 48 -3.50 -1.00 -7.09
CA MET A 48 -4.87 -0.96 -6.58
C MET A 48 -5.00 -1.23 -5.09
N LEU A 49 -4.07 -1.98 -4.49
CA LEU A 49 -4.05 -2.24 -3.05
C LEU A 49 -3.20 -1.17 -2.34
N SER A 50 -2.01 -0.88 -2.85
CA SER A 50 -1.09 0.02 -2.18
C SER A 50 -1.47 1.50 -2.31
N LYS A 51 -1.88 1.96 -3.49
CA LYS A 51 -2.19 3.37 -3.74
C LYS A 51 -3.61 3.74 -3.33
N LEU A 52 -4.59 2.84 -3.53
CA LEU A 52 -6.00 3.14 -3.24
C LEU A 52 -6.41 2.80 -1.80
N LEU A 53 -5.75 1.80 -1.19
CA LEU A 53 -6.16 1.25 0.11
C LEU A 53 -5.01 1.20 1.13
N GLY A 54 -3.80 1.67 0.78
CA GLY A 54 -2.66 1.66 1.70
C GLY A 54 -2.14 0.26 2.07
N ILE A 55 -2.53 -0.77 1.32
CA ILE A 55 -2.13 -2.16 1.59
C ILE A 55 -0.88 -2.50 0.78
N THR A 56 0.26 -2.57 1.47
CA THR A 56 1.55 -2.97 0.91
C THR A 56 1.78 -4.48 0.97
N TYR A 57 0.98 -5.19 1.77
CA TYR A 57 1.02 -6.65 1.86
C TYR A 57 0.92 -7.31 0.47
N ARG A 58 1.93 -8.09 0.10
CA ARG A 58 2.07 -8.60 -1.28
C ARG A 58 1.38 -9.94 -1.56
N ARG A 59 0.89 -10.68 -0.55
CA ARG A 59 0.14 -11.92 -0.84
C ARG A 59 -1.32 -11.60 -1.15
N ILE A 60 -1.97 -12.54 -1.81
CA ILE A 60 -3.41 -12.52 -2.12
C ILE A 60 -4.01 -13.87 -1.73
N PRO A 61 -5.32 -13.93 -1.47
CA PRO A 61 -6.28 -12.83 -1.51
C PRO A 61 -6.17 -11.86 -0.33
N VAL A 62 -6.66 -10.64 -0.52
CA VAL A 62 -7.04 -9.73 0.57
C VAL A 62 -8.56 -9.64 0.57
N VAL A 63 -9.17 -9.84 1.74
CA VAL A 63 -10.63 -9.89 1.89
C VAL A 63 -11.10 -8.70 2.70
N PHE A 64 -12.17 -8.06 2.26
CA PHE A 64 -12.84 -6.99 2.98
C PHE A 64 -14.23 -7.44 3.39
N ILE A 65 -14.61 -7.18 4.64
CA ILE A 65 -15.98 -7.39 5.15
C ILE A 65 -16.43 -6.08 5.79
N ASP A 66 -17.49 -5.49 5.27
CA ASP A 66 -18.08 -4.23 5.75
C ASP A 66 -17.01 -3.10 5.90
N GLY A 67 -16.11 -2.99 4.92
CA GLY A 67 -15.01 -2.01 4.89
C GLY A 67 -13.77 -2.41 5.68
N GLN A 68 -13.80 -3.47 6.49
CA GLN A 68 -12.65 -3.93 7.26
C GLN A 68 -11.77 -4.90 6.46
N ALA A 69 -10.47 -4.62 6.38
CA ALA A 69 -9.49 -5.47 5.71
C ALA A 69 -9.06 -6.66 6.59
N TYR A 70 -9.06 -7.86 6.00
CA TYR A 70 -8.49 -9.08 6.56
C TYR A 70 -7.35 -9.55 5.67
N ILE A 71 -6.14 -9.33 6.17
CA ILE A 71 -4.88 -9.66 5.52
C ILE A 71 -4.46 -11.06 5.99
N ASP A 72 -4.17 -11.95 5.04
CA ASP A 72 -4.01 -13.41 5.21
C ASP A 72 -5.34 -14.21 5.21
N THR A 73 -5.33 -15.37 4.55
CA THR A 73 -6.55 -16.19 4.44
C THR A 73 -7.00 -16.79 5.76
N THR A 74 -6.11 -16.94 6.73
CA THR A 74 -6.41 -17.41 8.07
C THR A 74 -7.28 -16.39 8.80
N ALA A 75 -6.88 -15.11 8.78
CA ALA A 75 -7.63 -14.02 9.36
C ALA A 75 -8.99 -13.84 8.65
N ALA A 76 -8.98 -13.87 7.31
CA ALA A 76 -10.21 -13.80 6.52
C ALA A 76 -11.17 -14.96 6.81
N SER A 77 -10.67 -16.18 6.95
CA SER A 77 -11.50 -17.36 7.25
C SER A 77 -12.20 -17.24 8.61
N LEU A 78 -11.47 -16.79 9.63
CA LEU A 78 -12.04 -16.53 10.97
C LEU A 78 -13.08 -15.41 10.93
N ALA A 79 -12.84 -14.36 10.14
CA ALA A 79 -13.79 -13.26 10.00
C ALA A 79 -15.07 -13.70 9.30
N LEU A 80 -14.97 -14.51 8.24
CA LEU A 80 -16.13 -15.10 7.56
C LEU A 80 -16.91 -16.04 8.48
N GLU A 81 -16.23 -16.91 9.23
CA GLU A 81 -16.88 -17.80 10.22
C GLU A 81 -17.61 -16.99 11.31
N ARG A 82 -16.98 -15.95 11.87
CA ARG A 82 -17.62 -15.09 12.88
C ARG A 82 -18.83 -14.34 12.31
N THR A 83 -18.75 -13.87 11.07
CA THR A 83 -19.78 -13.01 10.47
C THR A 83 -20.94 -13.83 9.91
N PHE A 84 -20.67 -14.99 9.32
CA PHE A 84 -21.65 -15.74 8.53
C PHE A 84 -21.85 -17.20 9.00
N GLY A 85 -20.91 -17.76 9.77
CA GLY A 85 -21.01 -19.10 10.36
C GLY A 85 -22.00 -19.21 11.53
N SER A 86 -22.44 -18.08 12.10
CA SER A 86 -23.43 -18.01 13.18
C SER A 86 -23.00 -18.69 14.50
N GLY A 87 -21.69 -18.85 14.76
CA GLY A 87 -21.17 -19.43 15.99
C GLY A 87 -21.25 -20.96 16.01
N SER A 88 -22.19 -21.55 16.77
CA SER A 88 -22.47 -23.00 16.78
C SER A 88 -23.66 -23.38 15.88
N GLY A 89 -24.11 -22.47 15.02
CA GLY A 89 -25.22 -22.68 14.10
C GLY A 89 -24.93 -23.70 13.00
N PRO A 90 -25.95 -24.07 12.21
CA PRO A 90 -25.84 -25.11 11.17
C PRO A 90 -24.88 -24.75 10.04
N LYS A 91 -24.49 -23.47 9.89
CA LYS A 91 -23.52 -22.98 8.90
C LYS A 91 -22.09 -22.85 9.44
N SER A 92 -21.83 -23.18 10.70
CA SER A 92 -20.47 -23.09 11.24
C SER A 92 -19.59 -24.21 10.70
N LEU A 93 -18.36 -23.89 10.28
CA LEU A 93 -17.36 -24.89 9.86
C LEU A 93 -16.48 -25.36 11.01
N LEU A 94 -16.63 -24.78 12.19
CA LEU A 94 -15.80 -25.00 13.38
C LEU A 94 -16.59 -25.69 14.51
N ARG A 95 -17.51 -26.59 14.16
CA ARG A 95 -18.39 -27.29 15.11
C ARG A 95 -17.67 -28.35 15.93
N GLN A 96 -16.70 -29.03 15.34
CA GLN A 96 -15.98 -30.13 15.98
C GLN A 96 -14.50 -29.80 16.14
N PHE A 97 -13.97 -29.84 17.36
CA PHE A 97 -12.55 -29.59 17.64
C PHE A 97 -11.97 -28.33 16.96
N PRO A 98 -12.62 -27.14 17.08
CA PRO A 98 -12.27 -25.94 16.33
C PRO A 98 -10.79 -25.55 16.45
N ALA A 99 -10.26 -25.63 17.67
CA ALA A 99 -8.87 -25.44 18.03
C ALA A 99 -7.92 -26.33 17.21
N LEU A 100 -8.19 -27.64 17.17
CA LEU A 100 -7.34 -28.62 16.51
C LEU A 100 -7.45 -28.49 14.98
N GLN A 101 -8.66 -28.30 14.45
CA GLN A 101 -8.89 -28.07 13.04
C GLN A 101 -8.06 -26.87 12.53
N PHE A 102 -8.04 -25.78 13.29
CA PHE A 102 -7.30 -24.59 12.92
C PHE A 102 -5.78 -24.82 12.95
N GLN A 103 -5.26 -25.52 13.96
CA GLN A 103 -3.85 -25.88 14.02
C GLN A 103 -3.43 -26.78 12.85
N LEU A 104 -4.26 -27.76 12.48
CA LEU A 104 -4.02 -28.63 11.33
C LEU A 104 -4.14 -27.85 10.01
N ALA A 105 -5.08 -26.92 9.89
CA ALA A 105 -5.19 -26.09 8.71
C ALA A 105 -3.92 -25.25 8.49
N VAL A 106 -3.47 -24.50 9.49
CA VAL A 106 -2.33 -23.58 9.36
C VAL A 106 -1.00 -24.31 9.23
N ASN A 107 -0.75 -25.33 10.06
CA ASN A 107 0.57 -25.97 10.12
C ASN A 107 0.72 -27.15 9.15
N TRP A 108 -0.37 -27.80 8.76
CA TRP A 108 -0.32 -29.01 7.93
C TRP A 108 -0.86 -28.78 6.53
N ALA A 109 -2.12 -28.33 6.40
CA ALA A 109 -2.75 -28.15 5.10
C ALA A 109 -2.14 -26.99 4.30
N GLU A 110 -2.05 -25.81 4.92
CA GLU A 110 -1.67 -24.54 4.28
C GLU A 110 -0.16 -24.28 4.29
N SER A 111 0.60 -25.11 5.01
CA SER A 111 2.06 -25.08 5.06
C SER A 111 2.66 -26.32 4.39
N SER A 112 2.63 -27.49 5.05
CA SER A 112 3.29 -28.69 4.53
C SER A 112 2.69 -29.20 3.22
N ILE A 113 1.39 -29.48 3.17
CA ILE A 113 0.72 -30.03 1.97
C ILE A 113 0.70 -29.00 0.85
N PHE A 114 0.51 -27.71 1.17
CA PHE A 114 0.64 -26.63 0.19
C PHE A 114 2.04 -26.58 -0.44
N CYS A 115 3.11 -26.64 0.36
CA CYS A 115 4.49 -26.66 -0.16
C CYS A 115 4.75 -27.87 -1.06
N LEU A 116 4.25 -29.05 -0.68
CA LEU A 116 4.33 -30.25 -1.52
C LEU A 116 3.58 -30.05 -2.84
N SER A 117 2.36 -29.50 -2.78
CA SER A 117 1.55 -29.19 -3.97
C SER A 117 2.23 -28.16 -4.88
N ALA A 118 2.86 -27.13 -4.30
CA ALA A 118 3.64 -26.15 -5.06
C ALA A 118 4.88 -26.77 -5.73
N GLY A 119 5.45 -27.84 -5.17
CA GLY A 119 6.51 -28.64 -5.80
C GLY A 119 6.13 -29.23 -7.16
N HIS A 120 4.84 -29.31 -7.48
CA HIS A 120 4.32 -29.75 -8.77
C HIS A 120 4.27 -28.66 -9.85
N LEU A 121 4.66 -27.42 -9.55
CA LEU A 121 4.69 -26.30 -10.51
C LEU A 121 5.71 -26.46 -11.65
N TYR A 122 6.62 -27.44 -11.57
CA TYR A 122 7.65 -27.69 -12.60
C TYR A 122 7.08 -27.94 -14.00
N ASN A 123 5.82 -28.37 -14.12
CA ASN A 123 5.15 -28.65 -15.39
C ASN A 123 4.17 -27.54 -15.81
N ALA A 124 4.04 -26.47 -15.01
CA ALA A 124 3.16 -25.36 -15.35
C ALA A 124 3.84 -24.42 -16.37
N PRO A 125 3.09 -23.86 -17.34
CA PRO A 125 3.62 -22.91 -18.31
C PRO A 125 3.82 -21.53 -17.65
N LEU A 126 4.88 -21.39 -16.86
CA LEU A 126 5.21 -20.16 -16.13
C LEU A 126 6.02 -19.21 -17.02
N ASN A 127 5.60 -17.94 -17.11
CA ASN A 127 6.37 -16.92 -17.83
C ASN A 127 7.54 -16.38 -16.99
N GLU A 128 8.50 -15.73 -17.65
CA GLU A 128 9.71 -15.20 -17.01
C GLU A 128 9.41 -14.17 -15.91
N THR A 129 8.40 -13.32 -16.13
CA THR A 129 7.97 -12.31 -15.14
C THR A 129 7.51 -12.97 -13.84
N PHE A 130 6.73 -14.04 -13.94
CA PHE A 130 6.27 -14.83 -12.80
C PHE A 130 7.44 -15.50 -12.08
N VAL A 131 8.35 -16.12 -12.84
CA VAL A 131 9.55 -16.75 -12.26
C VAL A 131 10.39 -15.73 -11.50
N LYS A 132 10.61 -14.53 -12.06
CA LYS A 132 11.35 -13.44 -11.41
C LYS A 132 10.65 -12.97 -10.13
N ASP A 133 9.36 -12.69 -10.19
CA ASP A 133 8.58 -12.26 -9.02
C ASP A 133 8.61 -13.32 -7.90
N ARG A 134 8.54 -14.63 -8.25
CA ARG A 134 8.59 -15.71 -7.26
C ARG A 134 9.97 -15.86 -6.61
N LYS A 135 11.06 -15.53 -7.31
CA LYS A 135 12.40 -15.44 -6.70
C LYS A 135 12.46 -14.33 -5.65
N GLU A 136 11.88 -13.16 -5.94
CA GLU A 136 11.76 -12.06 -4.98
C GLU A 136 10.78 -12.36 -3.84
N PHE A 137 9.78 -13.21 -4.09
CA PHE A 137 8.83 -13.69 -3.07
C PHE A 137 9.48 -14.62 -2.05
N MET A 138 10.50 -15.39 -2.44
CA MET A 138 11.20 -16.35 -1.59
C MET A 138 12.72 -16.09 -1.61
N PRO A 139 13.18 -14.98 -1.01
CA PRO A 139 14.61 -14.66 -1.00
C PRO A 139 15.42 -15.80 -0.38
N GLY A 140 16.45 -16.26 -1.10
CA GLY A 140 17.26 -17.41 -0.72
C GLY A 140 16.77 -18.78 -1.23
N SER A 141 15.64 -18.85 -1.95
CA SER A 141 15.14 -20.07 -2.58
C SER A 141 15.33 -20.04 -4.10
N SER A 142 15.74 -21.16 -4.70
CA SER A 142 15.77 -21.31 -6.15
C SER A 142 14.37 -21.63 -6.68
N PHE A 143 13.67 -20.63 -7.21
CA PHE A 143 12.48 -20.85 -8.05
C PHE A 143 12.94 -21.17 -9.48
N ASP A 144 13.39 -22.40 -9.69
CA ASP A 144 13.94 -22.92 -10.95
C ASP A 144 13.20 -24.22 -11.36
N GLY A 145 12.77 -24.29 -12.62
CA GLY A 145 12.00 -25.41 -13.15
C GLY A 145 12.74 -26.75 -13.10
N ALA A 146 14.04 -26.74 -13.41
CA ALA A 146 14.86 -27.95 -13.40
C ALA A 146 15.08 -28.45 -11.95
N ALA A 147 15.41 -27.57 -11.02
CA ALA A 147 15.55 -27.89 -9.61
C ALA A 147 14.23 -28.40 -8.99
N MET A 148 13.09 -27.78 -9.33
CA MET A 148 11.76 -28.27 -8.91
C MET A 148 11.50 -29.67 -9.47
N LYS A 149 11.74 -29.89 -10.77
CA LYS A 149 11.58 -31.21 -11.42
C LYS A 149 12.45 -32.29 -10.77
N ALA A 150 13.68 -31.96 -10.40
CA ALA A 150 14.59 -32.90 -9.72
C ALA A 150 14.09 -33.30 -8.32
N ARG A 151 13.33 -32.43 -7.64
CA ARG A 151 12.75 -32.71 -6.32
C ARG A 151 11.43 -33.48 -6.37
N VAL A 152 10.84 -33.68 -7.55
CA VAL A 152 9.54 -34.34 -7.72
C VAL A 152 9.46 -35.73 -7.04
N PRO A 153 10.48 -36.61 -7.11
CA PRO A 153 10.43 -37.90 -6.40
C PRO A 153 10.26 -37.74 -4.88
N PHE A 154 10.99 -36.79 -4.28
CA PHE A 154 10.87 -36.48 -2.85
C PHE A 154 9.49 -35.89 -2.52
N VAL A 155 9.06 -34.89 -3.28
CA VAL A 155 7.74 -34.25 -3.13
C VAL A 155 6.62 -35.29 -3.16
N ARG A 156 6.67 -36.21 -4.13
CA ARG A 156 5.68 -37.28 -4.27
C ARG A 156 5.74 -38.29 -3.13
N SER A 157 6.93 -38.69 -2.69
CA SER A 157 7.09 -39.58 -1.52
C SER A 157 6.48 -38.97 -0.25
N GLN A 158 6.69 -37.66 -0.03
CA GLN A 158 6.07 -36.98 1.10
C GLN A 158 4.55 -36.85 0.94
N LEU A 159 4.06 -36.59 -0.28
CA LEU A 159 2.62 -36.53 -0.54
C LEU A 159 1.93 -37.87 -0.27
N VAL A 160 2.57 -39.00 -0.61
CA VAL A 160 2.09 -40.36 -0.27
C VAL A 160 1.86 -40.51 1.23
N ALA A 161 2.82 -40.10 2.08
CA ALA A 161 2.67 -40.20 3.53
C ALA A 161 1.50 -39.36 4.07
N ASN A 162 1.25 -38.18 3.47
CA ASN A 162 0.14 -37.31 3.86
C ASN A 162 -1.21 -37.86 3.40
N LEU A 163 -1.29 -38.44 2.20
CA LEU A 163 -2.50 -39.10 1.70
C LEU A 163 -2.82 -40.37 2.49
N GLU A 164 -1.81 -41.14 2.90
CA GLU A 164 -1.98 -42.30 3.78
C GLU A 164 -2.57 -41.91 5.14
N ALA A 165 -2.16 -40.77 5.70
CA ALA A 165 -2.72 -40.25 6.95
C ALA A 165 -4.21 -39.90 6.80
N ILE A 166 -4.60 -39.24 5.69
CA ILE A 166 -6.00 -38.93 5.38
C ILE A 166 -6.81 -40.22 5.14
N GLU A 167 -6.26 -41.15 4.37
CA GLU A 167 -6.87 -42.46 4.07
C GLU A 167 -7.11 -43.26 5.35
N SER A 168 -6.12 -43.31 6.25
CA SER A 168 -6.20 -44.00 7.54
C SER A 168 -7.25 -43.37 8.44
N HIS A 169 -7.28 -42.04 8.56
CA HIS A 169 -8.31 -41.32 9.32
C HIS A 169 -9.72 -41.62 8.79
N LEU A 170 -9.92 -41.51 7.47
CA LEU A 170 -11.23 -41.82 6.85
C LEU A 170 -11.64 -43.29 7.01
N LYS A 171 -10.66 -44.21 7.08
CA LYS A 171 -10.91 -45.63 7.37
C LYS A 171 -11.35 -45.83 8.83
N GLU A 172 -10.67 -45.21 9.78
CA GLU A 172 -10.96 -45.27 11.22
C GLU A 172 -12.33 -44.70 11.57
N GLN A 173 -12.79 -43.68 10.84
CA GLN A 173 -14.12 -43.06 11.00
C GLN A 173 -15.31 -43.96 10.57
N GLY A 174 -15.09 -45.26 10.31
CA GLY A 174 -16.18 -46.24 10.17
C GLY A 174 -16.41 -46.77 8.76
N GLY A 175 -15.41 -46.72 7.88
CA GLY A 175 -15.36 -47.62 6.72
C GLY A 175 -16.34 -47.37 5.56
N GLY A 176 -17.21 -46.34 5.59
CA GLY A 176 -18.04 -45.98 4.43
C GLY A 176 -19.27 -45.09 4.66
N GLY A 177 -19.58 -44.65 5.88
CA GLY A 177 -20.75 -43.80 6.16
C GLY A 177 -20.52 -42.30 5.99
N ASN A 178 -19.39 -41.80 6.48
CA ASN A 178 -19.14 -40.35 6.57
C ASN A 178 -18.62 -39.78 5.25
N LYS A 179 -19.27 -38.71 4.77
CA LYS A 179 -18.92 -38.02 3.50
C LYS A 179 -17.69 -37.09 3.63
N PHE A 180 -17.39 -36.62 4.83
CA PHE A 180 -16.36 -35.62 5.16
C PHE A 180 -15.46 -36.09 6.31
N LEU A 181 -14.39 -35.35 6.62
CA LEU A 181 -13.39 -35.73 7.61
C LEU A 181 -13.95 -35.96 9.04
N PHE A 182 -15.08 -35.33 9.36
CA PHE A 182 -15.67 -35.36 10.71
C PHE A 182 -17.15 -35.82 10.72
N GLY A 183 -17.65 -36.42 9.65
CA GLY A 183 -19.04 -36.86 9.55
C GLY A 183 -19.68 -36.55 8.20
N ASP A 184 -20.99 -36.26 8.21
CA ASP A 184 -21.79 -36.05 6.99
C ASP A 184 -21.82 -34.61 6.49
N GLU A 185 -21.27 -33.67 7.27
CA GLU A 185 -21.21 -32.25 6.94
C GLU A 185 -19.75 -31.75 6.90
N PRO A 186 -19.39 -30.87 5.96
CA PRO A 186 -18.02 -30.37 5.85
C PRO A 186 -17.66 -29.51 7.07
N GLN A 187 -16.38 -29.53 7.44
CA GLN A 187 -15.79 -28.64 8.43
C GLN A 187 -14.66 -27.82 7.80
N TYR A 188 -14.07 -26.91 8.58
CA TYR A 188 -13.04 -25.99 8.10
C TYR A 188 -11.81 -26.73 7.53
N LEU A 189 -11.38 -27.80 8.21
CA LEU A 189 -10.23 -28.57 7.78
C LEU A 189 -10.49 -29.32 6.46
N ASP A 190 -11.75 -29.68 6.14
CA ASP A 190 -12.09 -30.27 4.84
C ASP A 190 -11.70 -29.32 3.70
N PHE A 191 -12.07 -28.05 3.80
CA PHE A 191 -11.75 -27.05 2.76
C PHE A 191 -10.27 -26.68 2.74
N SER A 192 -9.61 -26.59 3.90
CA SER A 192 -8.17 -26.31 3.96
C SER A 192 -7.33 -27.43 3.35
N LEU A 193 -7.63 -28.71 3.61
CA LEU A 193 -6.93 -29.85 2.99
C LEU A 193 -7.31 -30.06 1.53
N PHE A 194 -8.60 -29.87 1.19
CA PHE A 194 -9.08 -30.00 -0.18
C PHE A 194 -8.38 -29.03 -1.13
N THR A 195 -8.15 -27.79 -0.69
CA THR A 195 -7.59 -26.72 -1.53
C THR A 195 -6.28 -27.10 -2.25
N PRO A 196 -5.18 -27.43 -1.55
CA PRO A 196 -3.91 -27.77 -2.20
C PRO A 196 -3.99 -29.08 -3.00
N LEU A 197 -4.71 -30.09 -2.51
CA LEU A 197 -4.85 -31.38 -3.21
C LEU A 197 -5.65 -31.24 -4.51
N ASN A 198 -6.75 -30.49 -4.47
CA ASN A 198 -7.55 -30.19 -5.66
C ASN A 198 -6.77 -29.32 -6.66
N TRP A 199 -5.88 -28.45 -6.19
CA TRP A 199 -4.98 -27.68 -7.06
C TRP A 199 -4.05 -28.60 -7.86
N VAL A 200 -3.44 -29.60 -7.21
CA VAL A 200 -2.64 -30.63 -7.90
C VAL A 200 -3.50 -31.42 -8.89
N GLN A 201 -4.68 -31.87 -8.47
CA GLN A 201 -5.55 -32.74 -9.28
C GLN A 201 -6.14 -32.03 -10.53
N THR A 202 -6.50 -30.76 -10.41
CA THR A 202 -7.33 -30.08 -11.43
C THR A 202 -6.60 -29.03 -12.25
N GLN A 203 -5.74 -28.22 -11.62
CA GLN A 203 -5.03 -27.12 -12.29
C GLN A 203 -3.64 -27.56 -12.74
N LEU A 204 -2.86 -28.21 -11.86
CA LEU A 204 -1.50 -28.63 -12.18
C LEU A 204 -1.47 -29.93 -13.00
N ARG A 205 -2.32 -30.91 -12.67
CA ARG A 205 -2.51 -32.18 -13.41
C ARG A 205 -1.21 -32.98 -13.56
N THR A 206 -0.43 -33.11 -12.49
CA THR A 206 0.91 -33.74 -12.50
C THR A 206 1.03 -34.96 -11.58
N GLY A 207 -0.03 -35.33 -10.88
CA GLY A 207 -0.03 -36.41 -9.89
C GLY A 207 -0.93 -37.59 -10.25
N GLU A 208 -1.06 -37.98 -11.53
CA GLU A 208 -2.16 -38.83 -12.00
C GLU A 208 -2.32 -40.18 -11.29
N ASP A 209 -1.24 -40.74 -10.75
CA ASP A 209 -1.23 -42.00 -10.03
C ASP A 209 -1.70 -41.89 -8.56
N LEU A 210 -1.57 -40.70 -7.95
CA LEU A 210 -1.99 -40.42 -6.56
C LEU A 210 -3.28 -39.61 -6.51
N LEU A 211 -3.39 -38.61 -7.39
CA LEU A 211 -4.46 -37.63 -7.55
C LEU A 211 -4.83 -37.54 -9.05
N PRO A 212 -5.51 -38.56 -9.59
CA PRO A 212 -5.87 -38.65 -11.01
C PRO A 212 -6.66 -37.44 -11.52
N THR A 213 -6.31 -36.97 -12.71
CA THR A 213 -7.05 -35.92 -13.42
C THR A 213 -8.50 -36.36 -13.65
N LEU A 214 -9.44 -35.44 -13.43
CA LEU A 214 -10.86 -35.68 -13.68
C LEU A 214 -11.15 -35.66 -15.18
N SER A 215 -11.86 -36.68 -15.68
CA SER A 215 -12.31 -36.73 -17.07
C SER A 215 -13.75 -36.26 -17.19
N ALA A 216 -14.02 -35.27 -18.04
CA ALA A 216 -15.38 -34.87 -18.38
C ALA A 216 -16.20 -36.01 -19.02
N LYS A 217 -15.54 -37.06 -19.53
CA LYS A 217 -16.18 -38.23 -20.14
C LYS A 217 -16.57 -39.31 -19.13
N ASN A 218 -16.10 -39.24 -17.88
CA ASN A 218 -16.45 -40.20 -16.84
C ASN A 218 -16.67 -39.49 -15.48
N PRO A 219 -17.89 -38.97 -15.24
CA PRO A 219 -18.19 -38.23 -14.02
C PRO A 219 -18.17 -39.12 -12.76
N ASN A 220 -18.38 -40.43 -12.91
CA ASN A 220 -18.38 -41.42 -11.82
C ASN A 220 -17.10 -42.27 -11.89
N GLN A 221 -15.98 -41.64 -11.55
CA GLN A 221 -14.68 -42.30 -11.58
C GLN A 221 -14.58 -43.33 -10.45
N ASP A 222 -14.28 -44.58 -10.82
CA ASP A 222 -13.99 -45.65 -9.86
C ASP A 222 -12.64 -45.36 -9.18
N TRP A 223 -12.71 -45.03 -7.90
CA TRP A 223 -11.55 -44.72 -7.07
C TRP A 223 -10.83 -45.96 -6.55
N SER A 224 -11.47 -47.13 -6.56
CA SER A 224 -10.93 -48.38 -5.98
C SER A 224 -9.62 -48.86 -6.63
N LYS A 225 -9.34 -48.39 -7.85
CA LYS A 225 -8.12 -48.70 -8.60
C LYS A 225 -6.90 -47.85 -8.23
N TYR A 226 -7.05 -46.86 -7.34
CA TYR A 226 -5.98 -45.96 -6.92
C TYR A 226 -5.52 -46.27 -5.48
N PRO A 227 -4.32 -45.85 -5.08
CA PRO A 227 -3.77 -46.17 -3.76
C PRO A 227 -4.58 -45.61 -2.57
N PHE A 228 -5.29 -44.48 -2.76
CA PHE A 228 -6.02 -43.78 -1.69
C PHE A 228 -7.50 -43.58 -2.04
N PRO A 229 -8.28 -44.67 -2.16
CA PRO A 229 -9.64 -44.62 -2.67
C PRO A 229 -10.59 -43.80 -1.78
N ARG A 230 -10.41 -43.80 -0.45
CA ARG A 230 -11.25 -43.01 0.46
C ARG A 230 -10.91 -41.54 0.38
N ALA A 231 -9.61 -41.19 0.36
CA ALA A 231 -9.19 -39.81 0.18
C ALA A 231 -9.71 -39.23 -1.15
N LEU A 232 -9.70 -40.00 -2.24
CA LEU A 232 -10.26 -39.58 -3.53
C LEU A 232 -11.79 -39.45 -3.50
N THR A 233 -12.48 -40.36 -2.81
CA THR A 233 -13.93 -40.28 -2.59
C THR A 233 -14.29 -39.03 -1.78
N TRP A 234 -13.52 -38.72 -0.74
CA TRP A 234 -13.65 -37.50 0.07
C TRP A 234 -13.40 -36.24 -0.77
N LEU A 235 -12.32 -36.18 -1.56
CA LEU A 235 -12.05 -35.05 -2.49
C LEU A 235 -13.21 -34.85 -3.48
N ALA A 236 -13.77 -35.94 -4.02
CA ALA A 236 -14.93 -35.87 -4.91
C ALA A 236 -16.17 -35.31 -4.18
N SER A 237 -16.39 -35.74 -2.94
CA SER A 237 -17.50 -35.30 -2.10
C SER A 237 -17.43 -33.81 -1.75
N VAL A 238 -16.25 -33.31 -1.38
CA VAL A 238 -16.03 -31.87 -1.13
C VAL A 238 -16.25 -31.04 -2.39
N ARG A 239 -15.79 -31.53 -3.54
CA ARG A 239 -16.01 -30.85 -4.83
C ARG A 239 -17.48 -30.79 -5.21
N GLU A 240 -18.20 -31.90 -5.08
CA GLU A 240 -19.64 -31.95 -5.33
C GLU A 240 -20.39 -30.96 -4.43
N TYR A 241 -20.05 -30.95 -3.14
CA TYR A 241 -20.61 -30.00 -2.18
C TYR A 241 -20.40 -28.55 -2.63
N ILE A 242 -19.17 -28.15 -2.96
CA ILE A 242 -18.86 -26.78 -3.42
C ILE A 242 -19.61 -26.45 -4.71
N ALA A 243 -19.71 -27.40 -5.65
CA ALA A 243 -20.42 -27.19 -6.91
C ALA A 243 -21.92 -26.93 -6.71
N GLN A 244 -22.55 -27.63 -5.75
CA GLN A 244 -23.95 -27.44 -5.39
C GLN A 244 -24.22 -26.11 -4.68
N HIS A 245 -23.21 -25.57 -3.99
CA HIS A 245 -23.30 -24.34 -3.20
C HIS A 245 -22.69 -23.11 -3.90
N LYS A 246 -22.38 -23.22 -5.20
CA LYS A 246 -21.62 -22.20 -5.91
C LYS A 246 -22.32 -20.84 -5.92
N VAL A 247 -21.66 -19.82 -5.39
CA VAL A 247 -22.08 -18.42 -5.49
C VAL A 247 -21.28 -17.72 -6.59
N LYS A 248 -21.98 -17.03 -7.49
CA LYS A 248 -21.34 -16.24 -8.56
C LYS A 248 -20.98 -14.85 -8.05
N PRO A 249 -19.71 -14.41 -8.13
CA PRO A 249 -19.34 -13.07 -7.73
C PRO A 249 -19.84 -12.02 -8.72
N VAL A 250 -20.05 -10.81 -8.21
CA VAL A 250 -20.09 -9.59 -9.02
C VAL A 250 -18.66 -9.10 -9.24
N LYS A 251 -18.38 -8.41 -10.34
CA LYS A 251 -17.07 -7.79 -10.58
C LYS A 251 -17.17 -6.28 -10.46
N LEU A 252 -16.20 -5.66 -9.79
CA LEU A 252 -16.00 -4.19 -9.79
C LEU A 252 -14.58 -3.86 -10.26
N SER A 253 -14.40 -2.62 -10.76
CA SER A 253 -13.06 -2.07 -10.93
C SER A 253 -12.41 -1.85 -9.55
N ALA A 254 -11.08 -1.74 -9.54
CA ALA A 254 -10.33 -1.48 -8.33
C ALA A 254 -10.73 -0.16 -7.65
N GLU A 255 -11.00 0.87 -8.45
CA GLU A 255 -11.38 2.22 -8.02
C GLU A 255 -12.78 2.21 -7.39
N GLN A 256 -13.75 1.58 -8.06
CA GLN A 256 -15.11 1.43 -7.54
C GLN A 256 -15.15 0.63 -6.24
N ALA A 257 -14.37 -0.45 -6.18
CA ALA A 257 -14.25 -1.26 -4.98
C ALA A 257 -13.62 -0.47 -3.83
N ALA A 258 -12.55 0.30 -4.10
CA ALA A 258 -11.90 1.14 -3.10
C ALA A 258 -12.85 2.20 -2.54
N GLU A 259 -13.59 2.92 -3.39
CA GLU A 259 -14.59 3.91 -2.95
C GLU A 259 -15.63 3.30 -1.99
N VAL A 260 -16.14 2.10 -2.33
CA VAL A 260 -17.11 1.40 -1.49
C VAL A 260 -16.50 0.94 -0.17
N ILE A 261 -15.30 0.35 -0.20
CA ILE A 261 -14.57 -0.09 0.99
C ILE A 261 -14.32 1.09 1.93
N LEU A 262 -13.83 2.21 1.40
CA LEU A 262 -13.53 3.40 2.17
C LEU A 262 -14.81 3.94 2.81
N LYS A 263 -15.89 4.10 2.04
CA LYS A 263 -17.19 4.54 2.57
C LYS A 263 -17.74 3.63 3.68
N GLN A 264 -17.63 2.31 3.51
CA GLN A 264 -18.06 1.35 4.53
C GLN A 264 -17.20 1.46 5.81
N SER A 265 -15.88 1.60 5.65
CA SER A 265 -14.93 1.75 6.75
C SER A 265 -15.24 3.01 7.58
N GLU A 266 -15.48 4.16 6.92
CA GLU A 266 -15.89 5.40 7.60
C GLU A 266 -17.19 5.26 8.38
N GLN A 267 -18.22 4.65 7.77
CA GLN A 267 -19.52 4.44 8.40
C GLN A 267 -19.43 3.51 9.62
N ASN A 268 -18.50 2.56 9.60
CA ASN A 268 -18.32 1.57 10.65
C ASN A 268 -17.25 1.97 11.69
N ALA A 269 -16.44 3.00 11.44
CA ALA A 269 -15.35 3.43 12.32
C ALA A 269 -15.80 3.62 13.77
N GLY A 270 -16.92 4.30 14.02
CA GLY A 270 -17.45 4.53 15.38
C GLY A 270 -17.91 3.26 16.12
N LYS A 271 -18.41 2.23 15.40
CA LYS A 271 -18.78 0.93 15.98
C LYS A 271 -17.55 0.09 16.28
N THR A 272 -16.55 0.16 15.41
CA THR A 272 -15.31 -0.59 15.50
C THR A 272 -14.40 0.00 16.60
N GLU A 273 -14.26 1.32 16.69
CA GLU A 273 -13.30 1.95 17.61
C GLU A 273 -13.72 1.96 19.09
N GLY A 274 -15.02 2.03 19.38
CA GLY A 274 -15.53 2.13 20.76
C GLY A 274 -15.39 0.85 21.59
N GLY A 275 -15.15 -0.30 20.95
CA GLY A 275 -15.03 -1.61 21.61
C GLY A 275 -13.61 -2.19 21.69
N LEU A 276 -12.62 -1.56 21.05
CA LEU A 276 -11.28 -2.11 20.92
C LEU A 276 -10.36 -1.64 22.06
N LYS A 277 -9.78 -2.59 22.78
CA LYS A 277 -8.82 -2.35 23.88
C LYS A 277 -7.61 -3.26 23.72
N VAL A 278 -6.43 -2.71 24.03
CA VAL A 278 -5.20 -3.49 24.04
C VAL A 278 -5.13 -4.35 25.29
N ASN A 279 -5.00 -5.67 25.11
CA ASN A 279 -4.83 -6.57 26.25
C ASN A 279 -3.38 -6.51 26.74
N LYS A 280 -3.18 -5.99 27.95
CA LYS A 280 -1.85 -5.87 28.57
C LYS A 280 -1.21 -7.22 28.89
N ASP A 281 -2.01 -8.29 28.92
CA ASP A 281 -1.53 -9.65 29.13
C ASP A 281 -1.07 -10.37 27.86
N ASP A 282 -1.22 -9.74 26.69
CA ASP A 282 -0.80 -10.34 25.42
C ASP A 282 0.70 -10.65 25.41
N PRO A 283 1.13 -11.83 24.89
CA PRO A 283 2.54 -12.21 24.83
C PRO A 283 3.45 -11.18 24.15
N LEU A 284 2.98 -10.44 23.14
CA LEU A 284 3.79 -9.43 22.47
C LEU A 284 3.90 -8.13 23.26
N VAL A 285 2.88 -7.80 24.05
CA VAL A 285 2.97 -6.70 25.02
C VAL A 285 3.96 -7.07 26.11
N LYS A 286 3.84 -8.29 26.67
CA LYS A 286 4.76 -8.80 27.70
C LYS A 286 6.20 -8.93 27.21
N ALA A 287 6.40 -9.29 25.94
CA ALA A 287 7.72 -9.36 25.33
C ALA A 287 8.29 -7.98 24.99
N GLY A 288 7.52 -6.89 25.11
CA GLY A 288 7.95 -5.53 24.76
C GLY A 288 8.01 -5.26 23.26
N TRP A 289 7.40 -6.12 22.43
CA TRP A 289 7.34 -5.93 20.97
C TRP A 289 6.32 -4.88 20.57
N VAL A 290 5.27 -4.72 21.37
CA VAL A 290 4.28 -3.64 21.28
C VAL A 290 4.06 -3.02 22.66
N SER A 291 3.78 -1.72 22.69
CA SER A 291 3.62 -0.89 23.89
C SER A 291 2.42 -1.29 24.76
N GLY A 292 1.44 -1.98 24.20
CA GLY A 292 0.17 -2.22 24.88
C GLY A 292 -0.79 -1.03 24.82
N GLU A 293 -0.51 0.00 24.02
CA GLU A 293 -1.34 1.19 23.87
C GLU A 293 -1.96 1.29 22.47
N LYS A 294 -3.20 1.79 22.38
CA LYS A 294 -3.91 2.01 21.11
C LYS A 294 -3.21 3.15 20.34
N GLY A 295 -3.13 3.02 19.02
CA GLY A 295 -2.54 4.05 18.16
C GLY A 295 -1.03 3.96 18.01
N GLN A 296 -0.37 2.94 18.60
CA GLN A 296 1.05 2.69 18.30
C GLN A 296 1.22 2.35 16.81
N LYS A 297 2.15 3.03 16.14
CA LYS A 297 2.61 2.65 14.80
C LYS A 297 3.37 1.33 14.86
N VAL A 298 2.90 0.33 14.15
CA VAL A 298 3.49 -1.01 14.09
C VAL A 298 3.75 -1.42 12.65
N SER A 299 4.73 -2.30 12.47
CA SER A 299 5.02 -2.97 11.21
C SER A 299 4.76 -4.46 11.37
N VAL A 300 3.84 -5.00 10.57
CA VAL A 300 3.50 -6.43 10.57
C VAL A 300 4.01 -7.05 9.28
N THR A 301 4.86 -8.06 9.40
CA THR A 301 5.51 -8.71 8.25
C THR A 301 5.33 -10.23 8.35
N PRO A 302 5.02 -10.92 7.25
CA PRO A 302 5.05 -12.39 7.24
C PRO A 302 6.44 -12.93 7.59
N VAL A 303 6.49 -14.02 8.36
CA VAL A 303 7.75 -14.63 8.81
C VAL A 303 8.29 -15.69 7.87
N ASP A 304 7.46 -16.15 6.94
CA ASP A 304 7.74 -17.18 5.95
C ASP A 304 8.11 -16.52 4.60
N THR A 305 7.16 -16.31 3.69
CA THR A 305 7.42 -15.83 2.32
C THR A 305 6.84 -14.43 2.04
N GLY A 306 7.21 -13.78 0.94
CA GLY A 306 6.65 -12.49 0.55
C GLY A 306 6.75 -11.43 1.65
N ARG A 307 7.92 -11.35 2.31
CA ARG A 307 8.18 -10.54 3.52
C ARG A 307 8.21 -9.04 3.21
N VAL A 308 7.05 -8.48 2.86
CA VAL A 308 6.84 -7.04 2.70
C VAL A 308 6.07 -6.53 3.91
N PRO A 309 6.62 -5.56 4.66
CA PRO A 309 5.96 -5.02 5.84
C PRO A 309 4.69 -4.25 5.48
N GLN A 310 3.63 -4.51 6.24
CA GLN A 310 2.47 -3.64 6.33
C GLN A 310 2.64 -2.73 7.54
N VAL A 311 2.70 -1.43 7.32
CA VAL A 311 2.76 -0.42 8.39
C VAL A 311 1.33 0.08 8.64
N ALA A 312 0.93 0.16 9.91
CA ALA A 312 -0.38 0.69 10.31
C ALA A 312 -0.39 1.09 11.80
N MET A 313 -1.48 1.73 12.24
CA MET A 313 -1.73 2.01 13.66
C MET A 313 -2.44 0.83 14.33
N LEU A 314 -2.05 0.52 15.56
CA LEU A 314 -2.60 -0.58 16.34
C LEU A 314 -3.99 -0.24 16.94
N ALA A 315 -5.07 -0.95 16.55
CA ALA A 315 -6.44 -0.80 17.06
C ALA A 315 -6.79 -1.69 18.27
N VAL A 316 -6.41 -2.97 18.12
CA VAL A 316 -6.47 -4.16 19.00
C VAL A 316 -7.78 -4.92 19.22
N ALA A 317 -7.68 -6.26 19.17
CA ALA A 317 -8.23 -7.17 20.20
C ALA A 317 -7.28 -8.39 20.42
N PHE A 318 -6.83 -8.65 21.66
CA PHE A 318 -6.24 -9.94 22.07
C PHE A 318 -7.02 -10.61 23.19
N GLY A 319 -7.49 -11.81 22.89
CA GLY A 319 -8.17 -12.72 23.81
C GLY A 319 -9.29 -13.46 23.12
N THR A 320 -9.01 -14.63 22.55
CA THR A 320 -9.97 -15.73 22.69
C THR A 320 -9.32 -16.78 23.56
N THR A 321 -9.97 -17.00 24.69
CA THR A 321 -9.81 -18.06 25.69
C THR A 321 -9.99 -19.47 25.11
N THR A 322 -9.38 -19.76 23.97
CA THR A 322 -9.23 -21.12 23.44
C THR A 322 -7.77 -21.29 23.03
N ALA A 323 -7.07 -22.15 23.77
CA ALA A 323 -5.62 -22.36 23.78
C ALA A 323 -4.99 -22.91 22.47
N ALA A 324 -5.40 -22.42 21.29
CA ALA A 324 -5.05 -23.04 20.03
C ALA A 324 -4.78 -22.06 18.88
N SER A 325 -3.97 -21.04 19.13
CA SER A 325 -2.95 -20.58 18.18
C SER A 325 -2.06 -19.55 18.84
N HIS A 326 -0.74 -19.77 18.80
CA HIS A 326 0.26 -18.73 19.06
C HIS A 326 0.32 -17.68 17.92
N GLN A 327 -0.61 -17.72 16.98
CA GLN A 327 -0.84 -16.65 16.01
C GLN A 327 -1.90 -15.72 16.58
N THR A 328 -1.44 -14.54 16.95
CA THR A 328 -2.20 -13.44 17.49
C THR A 328 -2.87 -12.69 16.31
N PRO A 329 -4.21 -12.74 16.13
CA PRO A 329 -4.87 -11.92 15.11
C PRO A 329 -4.80 -10.43 15.51
N PHE A 330 -4.08 -9.60 14.75
CA PHE A 330 -4.10 -8.15 14.95
C PHE A 330 -5.26 -7.55 14.18
N THR A 331 -6.05 -6.71 14.84
CA THR A 331 -6.85 -5.70 14.15
C THR A 331 -5.98 -4.46 14.05
N LEU A 332 -5.51 -4.18 12.84
CA LEU A 332 -4.93 -2.89 12.50
C LEU A 332 -6.10 -1.91 12.31
N LEU A 333 -5.99 -0.68 12.82
CA LEU A 333 -6.88 0.36 12.34
C LEU A 333 -6.40 0.59 10.92
N HIS A 334 -7.15 0.08 9.96
CA HIS A 334 -7.20 0.70 8.65
C HIS A 334 -7.94 2.01 8.86
N ASN A 335 -7.22 2.98 9.42
CA ASN A 335 -7.67 4.34 9.39
C ASN A 335 -7.67 4.70 7.91
N ASN A 336 -8.85 5.00 7.35
CA ASN A 336 -8.97 5.52 5.99
C ASN A 336 -8.24 6.84 5.76
N THR A 337 -7.60 7.38 6.79
CA THR A 337 -6.36 8.13 6.60
C THR A 337 -5.29 7.13 6.13
N LEU A 338 -5.39 6.70 4.86
CA LEU A 338 -4.24 6.38 4.04
C LEU A 338 -3.31 7.57 4.21
N ASP A 339 -2.45 7.54 5.24
CA ASP A 339 -1.67 8.67 5.71
C ASP A 339 -2.40 10.03 5.49
N GLU A 340 -3.04 10.62 6.50
CA GLU A 340 -2.48 11.94 6.77
C GLU A 340 -1.14 11.54 7.37
N PRO A 341 -0.08 11.52 6.56
CA PRO A 341 1.25 11.26 7.09
C PRO A 341 1.41 12.28 8.19
N CYS A 342 2.35 12.09 9.10
CA CYS A 342 2.70 13.19 9.97
C CYS A 342 3.14 14.35 9.07
N LEU A 343 2.19 15.24 8.78
CA LEU A 343 2.43 16.43 8.04
C LEU A 343 3.30 17.22 8.98
N SER A 344 4.40 17.71 8.47
CA SER A 344 5.14 18.73 9.18
C SER A 344 4.14 19.80 9.64
N CYS A 345 4.28 20.27 10.89
CA CYS A 345 3.32 21.12 11.60
C CYS A 345 2.02 20.50 12.15
N ALA A 346 1.74 19.22 11.91
CA ALA A 346 0.65 18.52 12.57
C ALA A 346 0.96 18.27 14.05
N THR A 347 0.04 18.66 14.93
CA THR A 347 0.13 18.42 16.39
C THR A 347 -0.70 17.22 16.85
N THR A 348 -1.56 16.67 15.98
CA THR A 348 -2.40 15.50 16.26
C THR A 348 -2.67 14.66 15.00
N PRO A 349 -2.66 13.32 15.06
CA PRO A 349 -2.20 12.50 16.20
C PRO A 349 -0.70 12.74 16.47
N THR A 350 -0.22 12.41 17.69
CA THR A 350 1.16 12.67 18.13
C THR A 350 2.17 12.17 17.10
N CYS A 351 2.77 13.10 16.38
CA CYS A 351 3.69 12.82 15.30
C CYS A 351 5.11 12.62 15.80
N SER A 352 5.85 11.70 15.17
CA SER A 352 7.28 11.54 15.45
C SER A 352 7.97 12.87 15.15
N HIS A 353 8.71 13.41 16.11
CA HIS A 353 9.55 14.59 15.92
C HIS A 353 10.92 14.25 15.31
N ASP A 354 11.04 13.10 14.65
CA ASP A 354 12.27 12.73 13.96
C ASP A 354 12.49 13.64 12.74
N PRO A 355 13.53 14.50 12.75
CA PRO A 355 13.82 15.41 11.66
C PRO A 355 14.15 14.70 10.34
N CYS A 356 14.50 13.41 10.37
CA CYS A 356 14.73 12.62 9.16
C CYS A 356 13.46 12.02 8.56
N SER A 357 12.37 11.96 9.33
CA SER A 357 11.09 11.41 8.88
C SER A 357 10.13 12.51 8.41
N THR A 358 10.15 13.66 9.05
CA THR A 358 9.25 14.80 8.81
C THR A 358 9.97 16.10 9.08
N ASN A 359 9.75 17.16 8.27
CA ASN A 359 10.45 18.43 8.49
C ASN A 359 10.04 19.06 9.83
N THR A 360 10.98 19.09 10.77
CA THR A 360 10.84 19.77 12.06
C THR A 360 12.23 20.10 12.63
N PRO A 361 12.50 21.36 13.07
CA PRO A 361 11.69 22.56 12.82
C PRO A 361 11.64 22.90 11.31
N GLY A 362 10.92 23.97 10.94
CA GLY A 362 10.79 24.37 9.54
C GLY A 362 9.72 23.58 8.76
N GLY A 363 8.61 23.25 9.41
CA GLY A 363 7.60 22.35 8.86
C GLY A 363 6.63 22.98 7.85
N LEU A 364 6.65 24.29 7.68
CA LEU A 364 5.85 25.00 6.69
C LEU A 364 6.74 25.35 5.49
N LEU A 365 6.55 24.69 4.36
CA LEU A 365 7.42 24.86 3.19
C LEU A 365 6.77 25.81 2.20
N LEU A 366 7.52 26.82 1.73
CA LEU A 366 7.04 27.82 0.78
C LEU A 366 7.82 27.71 -0.52
N LEU A 367 7.15 27.35 -1.61
CA LEU A 367 7.68 27.59 -2.95
C LEU A 367 7.40 29.04 -3.31
N THR A 368 8.45 29.84 -3.49
CA THR A 368 8.35 31.25 -3.83
C THR A 368 8.76 31.49 -5.28
N GLN A 369 7.98 32.30 -5.99
CA GLN A 369 8.17 32.60 -7.41
C GLN A 369 8.14 34.09 -7.66
N PHE A 370 8.90 34.54 -8.65
CA PHE A 370 8.98 35.93 -9.10
C PHE A 370 8.25 36.19 -10.41
N TRP A 371 7.65 37.37 -10.48
CA TRP A 371 7.30 38.05 -11.71
C TRP A 371 8.09 39.35 -11.83
N ASP A 372 9.28 39.24 -12.38
CA ASP A 372 10.16 40.37 -12.66
C ASP A 372 9.82 40.96 -14.03
N TYR A 373 9.05 42.04 -14.02
CA TYR A 373 8.66 42.77 -15.24
C TYR A 373 9.55 44.00 -15.50
N SER A 374 10.32 44.47 -14.51
CA SER A 374 11.18 45.65 -14.66
C SER A 374 12.36 45.61 -13.69
N PRO A 375 13.57 45.27 -14.18
CA PRO A 375 13.85 44.73 -15.52
C PRO A 375 13.16 43.37 -15.75
N PRO A 376 12.84 43.02 -17.00
CA PRO A 376 12.27 41.72 -17.30
C PRO A 376 13.29 40.59 -17.20
N ILE A 377 12.94 39.52 -16.48
CA ILE A 377 13.81 38.36 -16.26
C ILE A 377 13.07 37.06 -16.56
N GLY A 378 13.74 36.15 -17.27
CA GLY A 378 13.17 34.89 -17.72
C GLY A 378 12.13 35.05 -18.83
N PRO A 379 11.47 33.95 -19.25
CA PRO A 379 10.51 33.98 -20.34
C PRO A 379 9.30 34.87 -20.07
N SER A 380 8.78 35.53 -21.12
CA SER A 380 7.63 36.44 -21.04
C SER A 380 6.31 35.76 -20.68
N ASN A 381 6.27 34.43 -20.76
CA ASN A 381 5.13 33.58 -20.46
C ASN A 381 5.38 32.66 -19.25
N SER A 382 6.27 33.04 -18.34
CA SER A 382 6.58 32.23 -17.16
C SER A 382 6.93 33.08 -15.95
N TRP A 383 6.50 32.64 -14.78
CA TRP A 383 7.11 33.06 -13.51
C TRP A 383 8.46 32.34 -13.35
N THR A 384 9.38 32.95 -12.61
CA THR A 384 10.71 32.39 -12.32
C THR A 384 10.79 31.93 -10.87
N ILE A 385 11.69 30.99 -10.56
CA ILE A 385 11.91 30.47 -9.21
C ILE A 385 12.62 31.55 -8.38
N HIS A 386 12.11 31.80 -7.17
CA HIS A 386 12.83 32.50 -6.12
C HIS A 386 13.52 31.48 -5.20
N GLY A 387 12.76 30.56 -4.60
CA GLY A 387 13.31 29.47 -3.80
C GLY A 387 12.28 28.57 -3.14
N LEU A 388 12.77 27.71 -2.24
CA LEU A 388 11.97 26.82 -1.39
C LEU A 388 12.38 27.01 0.07
N TRP A 389 11.48 27.51 0.91
CA TRP A 389 11.82 28.00 2.24
C TRP A 389 11.11 27.22 3.36
N PRO A 390 11.85 26.73 4.37
CA PRO A 390 11.27 26.10 5.55
C PRO A 390 10.96 27.13 6.65
N ASP A 391 9.71 27.57 6.69
CA ASP A 391 9.16 28.40 7.76
C ASP A 391 8.74 27.56 8.98
N THR A 392 8.69 28.19 10.14
CA THR A 392 8.04 27.61 11.32
C THR A 392 6.54 27.48 11.09
N CYS A 393 5.91 26.57 11.82
CA CYS A 393 4.48 26.25 11.66
C CYS A 393 3.53 27.41 11.94
N THR A 394 3.97 28.41 12.69
CA THR A 394 3.21 29.62 13.01
C THR A 394 3.63 30.83 12.17
N GLY A 395 4.50 30.63 11.18
CA GLY A 395 5.13 31.70 10.40
C GLY A 395 6.44 32.19 11.02
N GLY A 396 7.29 32.81 10.20
CA GLY A 396 8.69 33.11 10.54
C GLY A 396 9.62 31.98 10.12
N TYR A 397 10.93 32.22 10.10
CA TYR A 397 11.90 31.26 9.54
C TYR A 397 13.23 31.28 10.29
N ASP A 398 13.90 30.14 10.29
CA ASP A 398 15.32 30.04 10.63
C ASP A 398 16.16 30.26 9.36
N SER A 399 17.41 30.70 9.52
CA SER A 399 18.33 30.86 8.40
C SER A 399 19.73 30.38 8.73
N ASP A 400 20.47 29.96 7.71
CA ASP A 400 21.88 29.57 7.82
C ASP A 400 22.10 28.44 8.85
N CYS A 401 21.19 27.46 8.87
CA CYS A 401 21.06 26.48 9.95
C CYS A 401 22.24 25.49 10.07
N ASP A 402 22.99 25.28 8.99
CA ASP A 402 24.17 24.41 8.99
C ASP A 402 25.27 24.92 8.06
N PRO A 403 26.16 25.81 8.54
CA PRO A 403 27.25 26.37 7.74
C PRO A 403 28.25 25.34 7.22
N SER A 404 28.32 24.14 7.83
CA SER A 404 29.23 23.07 7.39
C SER A 404 28.82 22.49 6.03
N ARG A 405 27.56 22.68 5.64
CA ARG A 405 26.99 22.26 4.35
C ARG A 405 26.95 23.37 3.31
N ASN A 406 27.47 24.55 3.62
CA ASN A 406 27.47 25.66 2.67
C ASN A 406 28.23 25.28 1.39
N SER A 407 27.69 25.75 0.27
CA SER A 407 28.29 25.57 -1.05
C SER A 407 28.31 26.91 -1.79
N ALA A 408 29.42 27.17 -2.48
CA ALA A 408 29.58 28.32 -3.35
C ALA A 408 29.41 27.97 -4.84
N ASN A 409 29.24 26.68 -5.18
CA ASN A 409 29.27 26.17 -6.55
C ASN A 409 28.17 25.12 -6.78
N ILE A 410 26.90 25.51 -6.66
CA ILE A 410 25.75 24.61 -6.84
C ILE A 410 25.76 23.90 -8.21
N ALA A 411 26.05 24.64 -9.29
CA ALA A 411 26.09 24.07 -10.64
C ALA A 411 27.09 22.91 -10.76
N SER A 412 28.26 23.03 -10.14
CA SER A 412 29.27 21.97 -10.16
C SER A 412 28.78 20.72 -9.43
N VAL A 413 28.05 20.87 -8.32
CA VAL A 413 27.49 19.75 -7.57
C VAL A 413 26.45 19.00 -8.40
N LEU A 414 25.54 19.72 -9.06
CA LEU A 414 24.54 19.14 -9.96
C LEU A 414 25.19 18.45 -11.16
N GLN A 415 26.21 19.05 -11.77
CA GLN A 415 26.94 18.47 -12.91
C GLN A 415 27.68 17.16 -12.57
N SER A 416 28.21 17.05 -11.34
CA SER A 416 28.93 15.86 -10.89
C SER A 416 28.01 14.76 -10.35
N SER A 417 26.71 15.03 -10.17
CA SER A 417 25.79 14.11 -9.54
C SER A 417 25.47 12.90 -10.43
N SER A 418 25.30 11.75 -9.79
CA SER A 418 24.77 10.53 -10.43
C SER A 418 23.24 10.53 -10.54
N ASN A 419 22.55 11.50 -9.92
CA ASN A 419 21.09 11.60 -9.97
C ASN A 419 20.62 11.94 -11.40
N PRO A 420 19.73 11.13 -12.01
CA PRO A 420 19.31 11.32 -13.40
C PRO A 420 18.56 12.62 -13.66
N LYS A 421 18.04 13.30 -12.63
CA LYS A 421 17.35 14.60 -12.75
C LYS A 421 18.29 15.80 -12.63
N ALA A 422 19.53 15.63 -12.17
CA ALA A 422 20.40 16.76 -11.84
C ALA A 422 20.72 17.63 -13.07
N ALA A 423 20.99 16.99 -14.22
CA ALA A 423 21.28 17.71 -15.47
C ALA A 423 20.07 18.53 -15.97
N SER A 424 18.87 17.92 -16.01
CA SER A 424 17.66 18.62 -16.45
C SER A 424 17.22 19.71 -15.47
N ALA A 425 17.43 19.51 -14.17
CA ALA A 425 17.19 20.54 -13.17
C ALA A 425 18.13 21.73 -13.37
N LEU A 426 19.42 21.49 -13.61
CA LEU A 426 20.38 22.56 -13.92
C LEU A 426 20.02 23.32 -15.20
N ASP A 427 19.62 22.62 -16.26
CA ASP A 427 19.14 23.26 -17.50
C ASP A 427 17.92 24.15 -17.24
N THR A 428 17.00 23.70 -16.39
CA THR A 428 15.83 24.48 -15.96
C THR A 428 16.23 25.68 -15.12
N MET A 429 17.15 25.51 -14.16
CA MET A 429 17.66 26.60 -13.33
C MET A 429 18.30 27.72 -14.17
N ASN A 430 19.09 27.37 -15.18
CA ASN A 430 19.71 28.32 -16.10
C ASN A 430 18.69 29.14 -16.93
N GLN A 431 17.44 28.72 -16.99
CA GLN A 431 16.38 29.41 -17.73
C GLN A 431 15.36 30.09 -16.81
N TYR A 432 15.12 29.55 -15.62
CA TYR A 432 13.98 29.91 -14.79
C TYR A 432 14.34 30.27 -13.34
N TRP A 433 15.56 30.05 -12.85
CA TRP A 433 15.99 30.44 -11.50
C TRP A 433 17.08 31.51 -11.58
N LEU A 434 16.67 32.72 -11.97
CA LEU A 434 17.57 33.77 -12.43
C LEU A 434 17.70 34.91 -11.41
N ALA A 435 18.90 35.46 -11.30
CA ALA A 435 19.22 36.56 -10.41
C ALA A 435 19.04 37.93 -11.10
N LEU A 436 18.51 38.89 -10.35
CA LEU A 436 18.33 40.28 -10.82
C LEU A 436 19.63 40.95 -11.28
N ASN A 437 20.77 40.58 -10.68
CA ASN A 437 22.09 41.11 -11.00
C ASN A 437 22.86 40.27 -12.03
N GLY A 438 22.25 39.22 -12.59
CA GLY A 438 22.87 38.31 -13.55
C GLY A 438 23.89 37.32 -12.97
N ASN A 439 23.98 37.20 -11.63
CA ASN A 439 24.86 36.24 -10.97
C ASN A 439 24.04 35.09 -10.34
N ASP A 440 23.55 34.20 -11.20
CA ASP A 440 22.67 33.09 -10.80
C ASP A 440 23.38 32.13 -9.83
N GLY A 441 24.67 31.86 -10.03
CA GLY A 441 25.45 30.97 -9.16
C GLY A 441 25.54 31.47 -7.71
N GLN A 442 25.71 32.77 -7.52
CA GLN A 442 25.65 33.38 -6.19
C GLN A 442 24.25 33.31 -5.59
N PHE A 443 23.21 33.48 -6.41
CA PHE A 443 21.83 33.39 -5.97
C PHE A 443 21.44 31.97 -5.55
N TRP A 444 21.78 30.94 -6.32
CA TRP A 444 21.56 29.55 -5.91
C TRP A 444 22.32 29.20 -4.63
N SER A 445 23.55 29.70 -4.50
CA SER A 445 24.32 29.53 -3.26
C SER A 445 23.64 30.22 -2.07
N HIS A 446 23.03 31.39 -2.27
CA HIS A 446 22.24 32.07 -1.24
C HIS A 446 21.03 31.22 -0.81
N GLU A 447 20.23 30.74 -1.77
CA GLU A 447 19.04 29.93 -1.49
C GLU A 447 19.39 28.63 -0.76
N TRP A 448 20.47 27.95 -1.15
CA TRP A 448 20.94 26.76 -0.44
C TRP A 448 21.44 27.10 0.97
N ASN A 449 22.43 28.00 1.08
CA ASN A 449 23.11 28.27 2.36
C ASN A 449 22.12 28.81 3.40
N LYS A 450 21.20 29.70 2.98
CA LYS A 450 20.25 30.36 3.86
C LYS A 450 19.03 29.49 4.18
N HIS A 451 18.46 28.80 3.18
CA HIS A 451 17.18 28.09 3.32
C HIS A 451 17.30 26.57 3.19
N GLY A 452 18.06 26.08 2.20
CA GLY A 452 18.25 24.64 1.99
C GLY A 452 18.89 23.92 3.18
N THR A 453 19.87 24.56 3.85
CA THR A 453 20.50 24.02 5.07
C THR A 453 19.51 23.91 6.25
N CYS A 454 18.37 24.60 6.21
CA CYS A 454 17.33 24.55 7.23
C CYS A 454 16.25 23.48 6.96
N VAL A 455 16.30 22.77 5.84
CA VAL A 455 15.41 21.64 5.57
C VAL A 455 15.91 20.43 6.35
N SER A 456 15.31 20.17 7.50
CA SER A 456 15.76 19.17 8.48
C SER A 456 15.84 17.75 7.89
N THR A 457 14.93 17.38 6.98
CA THR A 457 14.94 16.05 6.34
C THR A 457 16.05 15.83 5.30
N LEU A 458 16.80 16.88 4.97
CA LEU A 458 17.96 16.83 4.07
C LEU A 458 19.29 16.82 4.82
N ALA A 459 19.29 16.71 6.15
CA ALA A 459 20.53 16.62 6.89
C ALA A 459 21.29 15.30 6.56
N PRO A 460 22.63 15.28 6.48
CA PRO A 460 23.42 14.12 6.05
C PRO A 460 23.12 12.82 6.80
N GLN A 461 22.83 12.91 8.10
CA GLN A 461 22.46 11.75 8.92
C GLN A 461 21.20 11.03 8.43
N CYS A 462 20.33 11.72 7.68
CA CYS A 462 19.09 11.17 7.14
C CYS A 462 19.29 10.34 5.87
N TYR A 463 20.50 10.33 5.30
CA TYR A 463 20.87 9.55 4.10
C TYR A 463 21.49 8.19 4.44
N ASN A 464 21.91 7.98 5.68
CA ASN A 464 22.52 6.72 6.10
C ASN A 464 21.43 5.66 6.36
N ASP A 465 21.53 4.50 5.71
CA ASP A 465 20.66 3.34 5.94
C ASP A 465 21.55 2.10 6.13
N GLU A 466 21.81 1.77 7.41
CA GLU A 466 22.66 0.64 7.80
C GLU A 466 22.12 -0.72 7.30
N LEU A 467 20.80 -0.84 7.16
CA LEU A 467 20.16 -2.08 6.69
C LEU A 467 20.34 -2.29 5.19
N LYS A 468 20.56 -1.21 4.43
CA LYS A 468 20.82 -1.25 2.98
C LYS A 468 22.29 -1.06 2.62
N GLY A 469 23.16 -0.82 3.61
CA GLY A 469 24.56 -0.48 3.38
C GLY A 469 24.75 0.84 2.62
N GLN A 470 23.79 1.76 2.73
CA GLN A 470 23.81 3.05 2.05
C GLN A 470 24.37 4.12 3.00
N SER A 471 25.31 4.92 2.51
CA SER A 471 25.89 6.06 3.21
C SER A 471 25.71 7.34 2.42
N TYR A 472 25.58 8.47 3.11
CA TYR A 472 25.54 9.80 2.52
C TYR A 472 26.69 10.06 1.53
N GLU A 473 26.36 10.51 0.32
CA GLU A 473 27.32 11.06 -0.62
C GLU A 473 27.36 12.59 -0.52
N LYS A 474 28.56 13.18 -0.47
CA LYS A 474 28.71 14.63 -0.30
C LYS A 474 28.02 15.39 -1.44
N GLY A 475 27.01 16.19 -1.10
CA GLY A 475 26.24 17.02 -2.04
C GLY A 475 24.96 16.37 -2.54
N GLU A 476 24.64 15.14 -2.11
CA GLU A 476 23.36 14.48 -2.42
C GLU A 476 22.16 15.31 -1.92
N ASP A 477 22.30 15.98 -0.78
CA ASP A 477 21.29 16.87 -0.20
C ASP A 477 21.05 18.15 -1.00
N ILE A 478 22.12 18.73 -1.55
CA ILE A 478 22.05 19.85 -2.47
C ILE A 478 21.28 19.43 -3.73
N VAL A 479 21.64 18.28 -4.31
CA VAL A 479 20.99 17.78 -5.53
C VAL A 479 19.50 17.57 -5.29
N ASP A 480 19.12 16.93 -4.18
CA ASP A 480 17.73 16.70 -3.82
C ASP A 480 16.96 18.02 -3.63
N PHE A 481 17.54 19.03 -2.98
CA PHE A 481 16.90 20.34 -2.80
C PHE A 481 16.58 21.03 -4.13
N PHE A 482 17.55 21.13 -5.03
CA PHE A 482 17.37 21.84 -6.30
C PHE A 482 16.45 21.08 -7.26
N THR A 483 16.60 19.75 -7.37
CA THR A 483 15.71 18.93 -8.21
C THR A 483 14.27 18.95 -7.70
N THR A 484 14.07 18.86 -6.37
CA THR A 484 12.74 18.95 -5.76
C THR A 484 12.10 20.32 -5.97
N THR A 485 12.88 21.40 -5.82
CA THR A 485 12.37 22.77 -6.05
C THR A 485 11.93 22.97 -7.50
N VAL A 486 12.70 22.45 -8.47
CA VAL A 486 12.34 22.47 -9.89
C VAL A 486 11.06 21.66 -10.14
N ASP A 487 10.96 20.42 -9.65
CA ASP A 487 9.76 19.60 -9.80
C ASP A 487 8.50 20.30 -9.23
N LEU A 488 8.64 20.99 -8.09
CA LEU A 488 7.56 21.76 -7.48
C LEU A 488 7.17 22.98 -8.33
N TRP A 489 8.15 23.72 -8.84
CA TRP A 489 7.89 24.87 -9.72
C TRP A 489 7.17 24.47 -11.01
N GLU A 490 7.58 23.38 -11.65
CA GLU A 490 6.91 22.85 -12.83
C GLU A 490 5.46 22.45 -12.53
N LYS A 491 5.23 21.80 -11.38
CA LYS A 491 3.90 21.37 -10.93
C LYS A 491 2.97 22.55 -10.60
N TYR A 492 3.51 23.61 -9.99
CA TYR A 492 2.75 24.78 -9.54
C TYR A 492 3.04 26.00 -10.43
N ASN A 493 2.80 25.84 -11.73
CA ASN A 493 2.97 26.88 -12.74
C ASN A 493 1.94 28.02 -12.60
N VAL A 494 2.34 29.12 -11.95
CA VAL A 494 1.48 30.28 -11.70
C VAL A 494 1.02 30.95 -12.99
N PHE A 495 1.85 31.01 -14.04
CA PHE A 495 1.46 31.62 -15.30
C PHE A 495 0.27 30.89 -15.93
N GLU A 496 0.35 29.56 -15.96
CA GLU A 496 -0.70 28.71 -16.54
C GLU A 496 -2.01 28.81 -15.74
N ALA A 497 -1.94 28.76 -14.41
CA ALA A 497 -3.10 28.92 -13.54
C ALA A 497 -3.83 30.25 -13.78
N LEU A 498 -3.08 31.36 -13.88
CA LEU A 498 -3.65 32.67 -14.16
C LEU A 498 -4.21 32.74 -15.59
N LYS A 499 -3.48 32.23 -16.58
CA LYS A 499 -3.90 32.26 -17.98
C LYS A 499 -5.21 31.50 -18.22
N GLU A 500 -5.39 30.33 -17.60
CA GLU A 500 -6.63 29.55 -17.72
C GLU A 500 -7.84 30.27 -17.15
N ALA A 501 -7.65 31.13 -16.14
CA ALA A 501 -8.66 32.02 -15.61
C ALA A 501 -8.85 33.31 -16.45
N GLY A 502 -8.17 33.45 -17.59
CA GLY A 502 -8.20 34.65 -18.43
C GLY A 502 -7.40 35.83 -17.88
N ILE A 503 -6.53 35.59 -16.90
CA ILE A 503 -5.65 36.58 -16.26
C ILE A 503 -4.29 36.52 -16.94
N GLU A 504 -4.05 37.44 -17.86
CA GLU A 504 -2.80 37.52 -18.62
C GLU A 504 -2.10 38.87 -18.38
N PRO A 505 -0.77 38.95 -18.60
CA PRO A 505 -0.06 40.22 -18.49
C PRO A 505 -0.65 41.28 -19.45
N SER A 506 -0.88 42.49 -18.94
CA SER A 506 -1.47 43.59 -19.69
C SER A 506 -1.05 44.96 -19.15
N GLY A 507 -0.80 45.92 -20.05
CA GLY A 507 -0.58 47.32 -19.67
C GLY A 507 -1.85 48.02 -19.17
N THR A 508 -3.03 47.55 -19.59
CA THR A 508 -4.31 48.24 -19.37
C THR A 508 -5.26 47.49 -18.45
N LYS A 509 -5.34 46.15 -18.55
CA LYS A 509 -6.20 45.36 -17.67
C LYS A 509 -5.75 45.48 -16.21
N ARG A 510 -6.71 45.35 -15.31
CA ARG A 510 -6.52 45.32 -13.86
C ARG A 510 -7.28 44.14 -13.31
N TYR A 511 -6.77 43.56 -12.24
CA TYR A 511 -7.32 42.38 -11.61
C TYR A 511 -7.61 42.67 -10.14
N SER A 512 -8.55 41.92 -9.59
CA SER A 512 -8.80 41.84 -8.16
C SER A 512 -7.93 40.77 -7.52
N LEU A 513 -7.69 40.90 -6.23
CA LEU A 513 -7.00 39.87 -5.47
C LEU A 513 -7.81 38.56 -5.45
N ASP A 514 -9.13 38.66 -5.34
CA ASP A 514 -10.04 37.52 -5.33
C ASP A 514 -9.99 36.73 -6.65
N GLU A 515 -9.86 37.39 -7.80
CA GLU A 515 -9.66 36.71 -9.09
C GLU A 515 -8.36 35.90 -9.12
N LEU A 516 -7.27 36.43 -8.56
CA LEU A 516 -5.97 35.74 -8.51
C LEU A 516 -6.00 34.52 -7.57
N HIS A 517 -6.58 34.69 -6.37
CA HIS A 517 -6.78 33.58 -5.44
C HIS A 517 -7.67 32.51 -6.05
N LYS A 518 -8.79 32.91 -6.68
CA LYS A 518 -9.69 31.98 -7.35
C LYS A 518 -9.01 31.22 -8.49
N ALA A 519 -8.18 31.88 -9.30
CA ALA A 519 -7.46 31.22 -10.40
C ALA A 519 -6.55 30.07 -9.90
N THR A 520 -5.81 30.31 -8.81
CA THR A 520 -4.93 29.28 -8.23
C THR A 520 -5.71 28.20 -7.47
N SER A 521 -6.77 28.58 -6.76
CA SER A 521 -7.68 27.64 -6.09
C SER A 521 -8.41 26.73 -7.09
N ASP A 522 -8.88 27.25 -8.21
CA ASP A 522 -9.54 26.45 -9.25
C ASP A 522 -8.55 25.47 -9.92
N LYS A 523 -7.28 25.88 -10.11
CA LYS A 523 -6.25 25.04 -10.75
C LYS A 523 -5.71 23.95 -9.81
N TRP A 524 -5.48 24.27 -8.54
CA TRP A 524 -4.73 23.40 -7.61
C TRP A 524 -5.53 22.97 -6.37
N GLY A 525 -6.72 23.52 -6.16
CA GLY A 525 -7.56 23.28 -4.98
C GLY A 525 -7.25 24.17 -3.78
N LYS A 526 -6.19 24.99 -3.83
CA LYS A 526 -5.73 25.89 -2.76
C LYS A 526 -5.21 27.21 -3.32
N GLU A 527 -5.32 28.27 -2.54
CA GLU A 527 -4.86 29.61 -2.93
C GLU A 527 -3.32 29.71 -2.90
N ALA A 528 -2.75 30.53 -3.77
CA ALA A 528 -1.41 31.07 -3.60
C ALA A 528 -1.47 32.48 -2.98
N THR A 529 -0.45 32.84 -2.18
CA THR A 529 -0.30 34.22 -1.72
C THR A 529 0.33 35.06 -2.82
N PHE A 530 -0.32 36.16 -3.19
CA PHE A 530 0.25 37.15 -4.11
C PHE A 530 0.83 38.34 -3.36
N LYS A 531 2.00 38.80 -3.80
CA LYS A 531 2.61 40.04 -3.32
C LYS A 531 2.77 41.03 -4.44
N CYS A 532 2.44 42.28 -4.12
CA CYS A 532 2.54 43.38 -5.04
C CYS A 532 3.62 44.36 -4.61
N ARG A 533 4.32 44.91 -5.60
CA ARG A 533 5.18 46.07 -5.45
C ARG A 533 4.53 47.24 -6.17
N ASN A 534 4.20 48.31 -5.46
CA ASN A 534 3.49 49.46 -6.01
C ASN A 534 2.18 49.08 -6.74
N GLY A 535 1.44 48.09 -6.22
CA GLY A 535 0.20 47.60 -6.83
C GLY A 535 0.37 46.78 -8.11
N ALA A 536 1.59 46.39 -8.48
CA ALA A 536 1.86 45.42 -9.54
C ALA A 536 2.33 44.08 -8.96
N LEU A 537 1.90 42.96 -9.54
CA LEU A 537 2.34 41.63 -9.13
C LEU A 537 3.85 41.49 -9.22
N ASN A 538 4.43 40.88 -8.18
CA ASN A 538 5.88 40.69 -8.08
C ASN A 538 6.25 39.31 -7.52
N GLU A 539 5.52 38.78 -6.54
CA GLU A 539 5.76 37.41 -6.04
C GLU A 539 4.45 36.61 -5.91
N ALA A 540 4.59 35.29 -6.02
CA ALA A 540 3.53 34.33 -5.76
C ALA A 540 4.11 33.18 -4.92
N TRP A 541 3.48 32.86 -3.78
CA TRP A 541 3.97 31.88 -2.82
C TRP A 541 2.96 30.74 -2.65
N VAL A 542 3.42 29.50 -2.79
CA VAL A 542 2.62 28.29 -2.61
C VAL A 542 3.10 27.56 -1.36
N TYR A 543 2.16 27.20 -0.49
CA TYR A 543 2.44 26.69 0.85
C TYR A 543 2.21 25.19 0.93
N PHE A 544 3.09 24.50 1.66
CA PHE A 544 3.07 23.06 1.82
C PHE A 544 3.35 22.65 3.26
N HIS A 545 2.71 21.55 3.66
CA HIS A 545 3.33 20.65 4.63
C HIS A 545 4.03 19.51 3.89
N THR A 546 4.85 18.76 4.60
CA THR A 546 5.59 17.62 4.06
C THR A 546 5.24 16.35 4.80
N ARG A 547 5.12 15.26 4.04
CA ARG A 547 4.73 13.95 4.56
C ARG A 547 5.86 12.98 4.84
N ALA A 548 7.01 13.28 4.28
CA ALA A 548 8.19 12.45 4.26
C ALA A 548 9.40 13.37 4.03
N ARG A 549 10.56 12.77 3.74
CA ARG A 549 11.75 13.52 3.33
C ARG A 549 11.48 14.40 2.12
N SER A 550 12.03 15.61 2.13
CA SER A 550 11.89 16.61 1.05
C SER A 550 12.82 16.34 -0.14
N THR A 551 12.86 15.10 -0.60
CA THR A 551 13.72 14.66 -1.71
C THR A 551 12.95 14.47 -3.03
N ASN A 552 11.65 14.77 -3.04
CA ASN A 552 10.81 14.77 -4.25
C ASN A 552 9.53 15.59 -4.03
N ALA A 553 8.90 16.04 -5.12
CA ALA A 553 7.68 16.84 -5.07
C ALA A 553 6.45 16.09 -4.54
N GLU A 554 6.42 14.76 -4.62
CA GLU A 554 5.33 13.94 -4.05
C GLU A 554 5.31 13.95 -2.52
N ALA A 555 6.39 14.40 -1.86
CA ALA A 555 6.44 14.58 -0.42
C ALA A 555 5.72 15.86 0.05
N PHE A 556 5.33 16.76 -0.85
CA PHE A 556 4.72 18.06 -0.53
C PHE A 556 3.20 18.01 -0.69
N VAL A 557 2.49 18.39 0.37
CA VAL A 557 1.03 18.47 0.43
C VAL A 557 0.64 19.94 0.53
N GLN A 558 -0.04 20.45 -0.49
CA GLN A 558 -0.42 21.87 -0.55
C GLN A 558 -1.43 22.19 0.55
N ILE A 559 -1.24 23.33 1.20
CA ILE A 559 -2.12 23.84 2.25
C ILE A 559 -2.62 25.25 1.91
N GLU A 560 -3.57 25.74 2.70
CA GLU A 560 -3.94 27.16 2.64
C GLU A 560 -2.78 28.04 3.09
N PRO A 561 -2.58 29.21 2.47
CA PRO A 561 -1.55 30.14 2.88
C PRO A 561 -1.81 30.71 4.28
N LEU A 562 -0.74 31.10 4.97
CA LEU A 562 -0.87 31.97 6.14
C LEU A 562 -1.41 33.34 5.68
N ARG A 563 -2.59 33.73 6.18
CA ARG A 563 -3.32 34.94 5.72
C ARG A 563 -2.71 36.26 6.18
N GLU A 564 -1.57 36.23 6.85
CA GLU A 564 -0.86 37.42 7.32
C GLU A 564 0.15 37.88 6.26
N ASN A 565 0.29 39.20 6.07
CA ASN A 565 1.29 39.83 5.20
C ASN A 565 0.98 39.89 3.68
N ASN A 566 -0.30 39.99 3.28
CA ASN A 566 -0.66 40.31 1.90
C ASN A 566 -0.37 41.80 1.58
N ARG A 567 0.47 42.05 0.56
CA ARG A 567 0.87 43.41 0.12
C ARG A 567 0.16 43.87 -1.15
N CYS A 568 -0.78 43.09 -1.67
CA CYS A 568 -1.60 43.50 -2.81
C CYS A 568 -2.84 44.29 -2.39
N PRO A 569 -3.25 45.32 -3.17
CA PRO A 569 -4.56 45.93 -2.99
C PRO A 569 -5.66 44.93 -3.35
N SER A 570 -6.86 45.06 -2.78
CA SER A 570 -7.99 44.16 -3.07
C SER A 570 -8.46 44.25 -4.54
N GLN A 571 -8.23 45.39 -5.18
CA GLN A 571 -8.66 45.72 -6.53
C GLN A 571 -7.58 46.53 -7.25
N GLY A 572 -7.64 46.59 -8.58
CA GLY A 572 -6.74 47.44 -9.36
C GLY A 572 -5.31 46.90 -9.49
N ILE A 573 -5.09 45.62 -9.22
CA ILE A 573 -3.78 44.98 -9.34
C ILE A 573 -3.33 44.97 -10.79
N ARG A 574 -2.07 45.33 -11.03
CA ARG A 574 -1.43 45.28 -12.34
C ARG A 574 -0.65 43.99 -12.50
N TYR A 575 -0.92 43.23 -13.55
CA TYR A 575 -0.05 42.15 -14.00
C TYR A 575 0.66 42.62 -15.27
N LEU A 576 1.86 43.20 -15.13
CA LEU A 576 2.52 43.90 -16.23
C LEU A 576 3.30 42.92 -17.13
N PRO A 577 3.30 43.07 -18.47
CA PRO A 577 4.16 42.28 -19.34
C PRO A 577 5.65 42.48 -19.01
N LYS A 578 6.44 41.41 -19.17
CA LYS A 578 7.90 41.45 -19.17
C LYS A 578 8.40 42.11 -20.47
#